data_AF-A0A9E4FJZ1-F1
#
_entry.id   AF-A0A9E4FJZ1-F1
#
_cell.length_a   1.000
_cell.length_b   1.000
_cell.length_c   1.000
_cell.angle_alpha   90.00
_cell.angle_beta   90.00
_cell.angle_gamma   90.00
#
_symmetry.space_group_name_H-M   'P 1'
#
loop_
_entity.id
_entity.type
_entity.pdbx_description
1 polymer ?
#
loop_
_entity_poly.entity_id
_entity_poly.type
_entity_poly.pdbx_seq_one_letter_code
_entity_poly.pdbx_strand_id
1 'polypeptide(L)'
;MSHLRDIPLEEIETKRHHALSDFFVRLVREKPLGVAGGIIVLILLFSGIFADFLAPHGMNELHLIDRLAAPSAEYLLGADQ
;
A
#
# COMPACT_ATOMS: atom_id res chain seq x y z
N MET A 1 54.53 -27.55 19.64
CA MET A 1 53.05 -27.57 19.53
C MET A 1 52.47 -26.52 20.47
N SER A 2 52.36 -25.25 20.04
CA SER A 2 51.65 -24.22 20.84
C SER A 2 51.41 -22.87 20.14
N HIS A 3 51.83 -22.66 18.89
CA HIS A 3 51.81 -21.32 18.27
C HIS A 3 50.49 -20.91 17.57
N LEU A 4 49.38 -21.60 17.83
CA LEU A 4 48.08 -21.34 17.18
C LEU A 4 46.98 -21.06 18.21
N ARG A 5 47.24 -20.21 19.21
CA ARG A 5 46.25 -19.87 20.26
C ARG A 5 45.69 -18.45 20.20
N ASP A 6 46.22 -17.60 19.32
CA ASP A 6 45.90 -16.18 19.36
C ASP A 6 45.15 -15.73 18.10
N ILE A 7 44.40 -16.63 17.45
CA ILE A 7 43.43 -16.20 16.45
C ILE A 7 42.38 -15.42 17.23
N PRO A 8 42.25 -14.09 17.05
CA PRO A 8 41.14 -13.37 17.64
C PRO A 8 39.90 -13.98 17.00
N LEU A 9 39.02 -14.55 17.81
CA LEU A 9 37.66 -14.86 17.40
C LEU A 9 37.00 -13.49 17.27
N GLU A 10 37.34 -12.79 16.19
CA GLU A 10 36.68 -11.58 15.75
C GLU A 10 35.24 -12.00 15.56
N GLU A 11 34.45 -11.71 16.58
CA GLU A 11 33.03 -11.97 16.65
C GLU A 11 32.47 -11.33 15.39
N ILE A 12 32.12 -12.17 14.41
CA ILE A 12 31.44 -11.73 13.20
C ILE A 12 30.08 -11.29 13.69
N GLU A 13 30.00 -10.05 14.17
CA GLU A 13 28.79 -9.41 14.58
C GLU A 13 27.96 -9.28 13.30
N THR A 14 27.15 -10.29 13.02
CA THR A 14 26.23 -10.31 11.90
C THR A 14 25.15 -9.26 12.15
N LYS A 15 25.50 -7.99 11.96
CA LYS A 15 24.58 -6.86 11.95
C LYS A 15 23.79 -6.85 10.63
N ARG A 16 23.11 -7.96 10.34
CA ARG A 16 22.57 -8.25 9.00
C ARG A 16 21.09 -7.91 8.81
N HIS A 17 20.40 -7.42 9.84
CA HIS A 17 18.93 -7.22 9.75
C HIS A 17 18.49 -5.75 9.64
N HIS A 18 19.39 -4.77 9.81
CA HIS A 18 18.99 -3.36 9.85
C HIS A 18 19.01 -2.65 8.50
N ALA A 19 19.73 -3.14 7.49
CA ALA A 19 19.95 -2.37 6.26
C ALA A 19 18.65 -2.00 5.51
N LEU A 20 17.69 -2.94 5.43
CA LEU A 20 16.40 -2.67 4.77
C LEU A 20 15.51 -1.76 5.62
N SER A 21 15.41 -2.03 6.93
CA SER A 21 14.64 -1.19 7.85
C SER A 21 15.16 0.24 7.87
N ASP A 22 16.48 0.41 7.92
CA ASP A 22 17.14 1.72 7.96
C ASP A 22 16.95 2.47 6.62
N PHE A 23 16.96 1.75 5.51
CA PHE A 23 16.60 2.29 4.20
C PHE A 23 15.15 2.77 4.15
N PHE A 24 14.17 1.99 4.62
CA PHE A 24 12.76 2.40 4.64
C PHE A 24 12.53 3.59 5.58
N VAL A 25 13.17 3.61 6.75
CA VAL A 25 13.09 4.75 7.68
C VAL A 25 13.68 6.01 7.06
N ARG A 26 14.84 5.91 6.38
CA ARG A 26 15.41 7.03 5.61
C ARG A 26 14.51 7.45 4.47
N LEU A 27 13.97 6.52 3.70
CA LEU A 27 13.09 6.83 2.57
C LEU A 27 11.86 7.61 3.03
N VAL A 28 11.26 7.20 4.15
CA VAL A 28 10.09 7.89 4.71
C VAL A 28 10.44 9.28 5.24
N ARG A 29 11.59 9.44 5.90
CA ARG A 29 12.00 10.72 6.49
C ARG A 29 12.60 11.71 5.50
N GLU A 30 13.40 11.23 4.54
CA GLU A 30 14.19 12.07 3.64
C GLU A 30 13.48 12.39 2.32
N LYS A 31 12.47 11.58 1.92
CA LYS A 31 11.81 11.69 0.60
C LYS A 31 10.30 11.83 0.73
N PRO A 32 9.78 12.97 1.25
CA PRO A 32 8.34 13.16 1.49
C PRO A 32 7.49 13.02 0.22
N LEU A 33 8.01 13.47 -0.93
CA LEU A 33 7.32 13.35 -2.21
C LEU A 33 7.18 11.89 -2.68
N GLY A 34 8.20 11.08 -2.42
CA GLY A 34 8.17 9.64 -2.72
C GLY A 34 7.17 8.90 -1.83
N VAL A 35 7.09 9.27 -0.55
CA VAL A 35 6.06 8.74 0.37
C VAL A 35 4.66 9.13 -0.09
N ALA A 36 4.44 10.38 -0.47
CA ALA A 36 3.14 10.83 -0.98
C ALA A 36 2.71 10.01 -2.22
N GLY A 37 3.62 9.82 -3.17
CA GLY A 37 3.38 8.93 -4.32
C GLY A 37 3.08 7.49 -3.91
N GLY A 38 3.85 6.94 -2.98
CA GLY A 38 3.62 5.60 -2.43
C GLY A 38 2.24 5.46 -1.76
N ILE A 39 1.81 6.47 -0.99
CA ILE A 39 0.48 6.52 -0.38
C ILE A 39 -0.60 6.51 -1.45
N ILE A 40 -0.48 7.34 -2.50
CA ILE A 40 -1.44 7.36 -3.61
C ILE A 40 -1.53 5.99 -4.27
N VAL A 41 -0.40 5.35 -4.58
CA VAL A 41 -0.38 4.01 -5.17
C VAL A 41 -1.03 2.98 -4.26
N LEU A 42 -0.75 3.03 -2.95
CA LEU A 42 -1.38 2.14 -1.98
C LEU A 42 -2.90 2.35 -1.92
N ILE A 43 -3.37 3.60 -1.93
CA ILE A 43 -4.80 3.92 -1.97
C ILE A 43 -5.43 3.32 -3.24
N LEU A 44 -4.80 3.49 -4.40
CA LEU A 44 -5.30 2.94 -5.66
C LEU A 44 -5.32 1.40 -5.65
N LEU A 45 -4.27 0.78 -5.10
CA LEU A 45 -4.19 -0.68 -4.96
C LEU A 45 -5.32 -1.20 -4.07
N PHE A 46 -5.52 -0.59 -2.91
CA PHE A 46 -6.60 -0.99 -2.00
C PHE A 46 -7.98 -0.70 -2.59
N SER A 47 -8.14 0.41 -3.32
CA SER A 47 -9.37 0.69 -4.06
C SER A 47 -9.74 -0.44 -5.02
N GLY A 48 -8.76 -0.96 -5.76
CA GLY A 48 -8.96 -2.12 -6.64
C GLY A 48 -9.26 -3.42 -5.88
N ILE A 49 -8.58 -3.68 -4.76
CA ILE A 49 -8.84 -4.88 -3.92
C ILE A 49 -10.25 -4.85 -3.33
N PHE A 50 -10.73 -3.67 -2.93
CA PHE A 50 -12.05 -3.48 -2.33
C PHE A 50 -13.09 -2.94 -3.33
N ALA A 51 -12.89 -3.18 -4.63
CA ALA A 51 -13.75 -2.64 -5.68
C ALA A 51 -15.21 -3.04 -5.49
N ASP A 52 -15.48 -4.30 -5.15
CA ASP A 52 -16.85 -4.79 -4.95
C ASP A 52 -17.60 -4.10 -3.79
N PHE A 53 -16.88 -3.52 -2.83
CA PHE A 53 -17.46 -2.75 -1.73
C PHE A 53 -17.56 -1.25 -2.06
N LEU A 54 -16.55 -0.71 -2.75
CA LEU A 54 -16.47 0.71 -3.09
C LEU A 54 -17.35 1.10 -4.29
N ALA A 55 -17.48 0.20 -5.26
CA ALA A 55 -18.23 0.38 -6.50
C ALA A 55 -19.00 -0.91 -6.81
N PRO A 56 -20.07 -1.22 -6.05
CA PRO A 56 -20.80 -2.47 -6.17
C PRO A 56 -21.57 -2.61 -7.49
N HIS A 57 -21.88 -1.49 -8.16
CA HIS A 57 -22.57 -1.49 -9.45
C HIS A 57 -21.54 -1.61 -10.59
N GLY A 58 -21.72 -2.61 -11.45
CA GLY A 58 -20.82 -2.83 -12.57
C GLY A 58 -20.91 -1.69 -13.59
N MET A 59 -19.78 -1.24 -14.13
CA MET A 59 -19.75 -0.21 -15.20
C MET A 59 -20.53 -0.64 -16.46
N ASN A 60 -20.70 -1.93 -16.68
CA ASN A 60 -21.42 -2.49 -17.84
C ASN A 60 -22.85 -2.92 -17.50
N GLU A 61 -23.32 -2.68 -16.27
CA GLU A 61 -24.67 -3.02 -15.84
C GLU A 61 -25.61 -1.84 -16.13
N LEU A 62 -26.63 -2.08 -16.96
CA LEU A 62 -27.63 -1.07 -17.29
C LEU A 62 -28.88 -1.23 -16.42
N HIS A 63 -29.11 -0.27 -15.53
CA HIS A 63 -30.28 -0.21 -14.65
C HIS A 63 -31.38 0.66 -15.28
N LEU A 64 -32.03 0.17 -16.34
CA LEU A 64 -33.01 0.94 -17.13
C LEU A 64 -34.19 1.52 -16.32
N ILE A 65 -34.54 0.92 -15.19
CA ILE A 65 -35.65 1.33 -14.33
C ILE A 65 -35.27 2.56 -13.49
N ASP A 66 -34.02 2.66 -13.07
CA ASP A 66 -33.54 3.70 -12.14
C ASP A 66 -33.04 4.94 -12.87
N ARG A 67 -33.35 5.04 -14.16
CA ARG A 67 -32.94 6.13 -15.01
C ARG A 67 -33.40 7.47 -14.47
N LEU A 68 -32.44 8.38 -14.26
CA LEU A 68 -32.68 9.71 -13.70
C LEU A 68 -33.36 9.65 -12.32
N ALA A 69 -33.11 8.59 -11.56
CA ALA A 69 -33.61 8.49 -10.19
C ALA A 69 -33.09 9.67 -9.36
N ALA A 70 -34.01 10.26 -8.57
CA ALA A 70 -33.66 11.29 -7.61
C ALA A 70 -32.76 10.72 -6.49
N PRO A 71 -32.03 11.56 -5.74
CA PRO A 71 -31.23 11.12 -4.60
C PRO A 71 -32.03 10.26 -3.62
N SER A 72 -31.50 9.10 -3.28
CA SER A 72 -32.11 8.10 -2.40
C SER A 72 -31.05 7.42 -1.53
N ALA A 73 -31.47 6.55 -0.61
CA ALA A 73 -30.54 5.76 0.19
C ALA A 73 -29.73 4.75 -0.65
N GLU A 74 -30.25 4.36 -1.81
CA GLU A 74 -29.60 3.50 -2.78
C GLU A 74 -28.65 4.30 -3.67
N TYR A 75 -29.11 5.45 -4.16
CA TYR A 75 -28.31 6.39 -4.96
C TYR A 75 -28.15 7.71 -4.22
N LEU A 76 -27.10 7.84 -3.40
CA LEU A 76 -26.90 9.03 -2.54
C LEU A 76 -26.95 10.37 -3.29
N LEU A 77 -26.58 10.36 -4.57
CA LEU A 77 -26.57 11.53 -5.45
C LEU A 77 -27.60 11.44 -6.60
N GLY A 78 -28.44 10.41 -6.61
CA GLY A 78 -29.30 10.03 -7.73
C GLY A 78 -28.54 9.20 -8.78
N ALA A 79 -29.24 8.84 -9.84
CA ALA A 79 -28.68 8.11 -10.98
C ALA A 79 -28.55 9.03 -12.20
N ASP A 80 -27.46 8.88 -12.96
CA ASP A 80 -27.19 9.62 -14.18
C ASP A 80 -27.85 9.01 -15.42
N GLN A 81 -28.01 7.67 -15.43
CA GLN A 81 -28.39 6.86 -16.58
C GLN A 81 -29.60 5.97 -16.35
#